data_AF-A0A3D5A5I3-F1
#
_entry.id   AF-A0A3D5A5I3-F1
#
_cell.length_a   1.000
_cell.length_b   1.000
_cell.length_c   1.000
_cell.angle_alpha   90.00
_cell.angle_beta   90.00
_cell.angle_gamma   90.00
#
_symmetry.space_group_name_H-M   'P 1'
#
loop_
_entity.id
_entity.type
_entity.pdbx_description
1 polymer ?
#
loop_
_entity_poly.entity_id
_entity_poly.type
_entity_poly.pdbx_seq_one_letter_code
_entity_poly.pdbx_strand_id
1 'polypeptide(L)'
;MIPLSAGGHAFRVIATLIVLTGMLALVGCHSSGEDTAATGIEGRSVSTLQGPLLGDMDGDGNPGVGDAIAILRIVVGLAEYSAFADVDQSGDVGVNDAILVLRCVVGLFPWPVDSPAQLWTIEMTPTEADLEIGDTQEITATGRDQHGEQIEFSPNWEVTGDIGTIDPAAATAQVLESTYVFTATAAGEGTVRCTDGTTQIAGQTTISVTDPNAQGPLRNIFFLHHSTGNGFIEEGDMRGTIDAINGANGTDFVFWDHGYNGEGLRNPFGIWTGDSYDIPNDNTDPDGLHELWTTDNDARREIMANHQVIVFKSCFPASAIGDEDQLNQYRTWFLAMRDYFDQHPEKLFIPCTTPPLHRMETNADDADRARRWSEYLTSNEYLAGHPNIVVYDIFNMLARADDGSATANMLRYEYEQTHEWAESHPNLAGNQAVGPDMANFICEAAVSYTP
;
A
#
# COMPACT_ATOMS: atom_id res chain seq x y z
N MET A 1 39.14 44.44 -2.15
CA MET A 1 38.94 45.24 -3.40
C MET A 1 37.83 44.59 -4.19
N ILE A 2 36.99 45.38 -4.85
CA ILE A 2 35.80 45.01 -5.65
C ILE A 2 35.92 45.73 -7.02
N PRO A 3 35.06 45.54 -8.06
CA PRO A 3 34.03 44.50 -8.33
C PRO A 3 34.02 44.01 -9.83
N LEU A 4 32.89 43.41 -10.26
CA LEU A 4 32.31 43.26 -11.64
C LEU A 4 32.62 41.93 -12.38
N SER A 5 31.70 41.28 -13.13
CA SER A 5 30.23 41.43 -13.38
C SER A 5 29.73 40.33 -14.37
N ALA A 6 28.45 39.94 -14.55
CA ALA A 6 27.21 39.96 -13.73
C ALA A 6 26.03 39.32 -14.54
N GLY A 7 25.00 38.74 -13.89
CA GLY A 7 23.70 38.34 -14.50
C GLY A 7 23.31 36.85 -14.34
N GLY A 8 22.04 36.48 -14.08
CA GLY A 8 20.86 37.29 -13.76
C GLY A 8 19.52 36.50 -13.76
N HIS A 9 18.50 37.06 -13.10
CA HIS A 9 17.06 36.66 -13.08
C HIS A 9 16.63 35.47 -12.18
N ALA A 10 15.48 35.49 -11.49
CA ALA A 10 14.66 36.61 -10.98
C ALA A 10 13.69 36.10 -9.88
N PHE A 11 13.65 36.73 -8.71
CA PHE A 11 12.64 36.49 -7.66
C PHE A 11 11.37 37.32 -7.92
N ARG A 12 10.17 36.78 -7.63
CA ARG A 12 8.96 37.59 -7.41
C ARG A 12 8.07 37.06 -6.29
N VAL A 13 7.98 37.88 -5.24
CA VAL A 13 6.96 37.84 -4.18
C VAL A 13 5.66 38.44 -4.74
N ILE A 14 4.50 37.95 -4.30
CA ILE A 14 3.20 38.59 -4.54
C ILE A 14 2.54 38.88 -3.19
N ALA A 15 2.12 40.14 -3.00
CA ALA A 15 1.30 40.58 -1.88
C ALA A 15 0.24 41.57 -2.38
N THR A 16 -1.01 41.33 -1.97
CA THR A 16 -2.12 42.27 -1.68
C THR A 16 -2.29 43.56 -2.51
N LEU A 17 -3.49 43.80 -3.07
CA LEU A 17 -4.54 44.66 -2.48
C LEU A 17 -5.77 44.83 -3.40
N ILE A 18 -6.92 45.14 -2.80
CA ILE A 18 -8.24 45.44 -3.41
C ILE A 18 -8.29 46.88 -3.95
N VAL A 19 -9.01 47.11 -5.06
CA VAL A 19 -9.51 48.44 -5.49
C VAL A 19 -10.97 48.34 -5.94
N LEU A 20 -11.77 49.35 -5.58
CA LEU A 20 -13.22 49.48 -5.78
C LEU A 20 -13.53 50.61 -6.82
N THR A 21 -14.82 50.75 -7.20
CA THR A 21 -15.46 51.86 -7.98
C THR A 21 -15.25 51.85 -9.52
N GLY A 22 -16.17 52.31 -10.36
CA GLY A 22 -17.56 52.83 -10.20
C GLY A 22 -18.35 52.68 -11.53
N MET A 23 -19.68 52.51 -11.56
CA MET A 23 -20.78 53.49 -11.36
C MET A 23 -21.09 54.39 -12.60
N LEU A 24 -22.26 54.18 -13.24
CA LEU A 24 -23.24 55.16 -13.83
C LEU A 24 -24.31 54.36 -14.66
N ALA A 25 -25.61 54.40 -14.34
CA ALA A 25 -26.67 55.35 -14.82
C ALA A 25 -27.24 55.00 -16.23
N LEU A 26 -28.53 55.13 -16.61
CA LEU A 26 -29.71 55.90 -16.14
C LEU A 26 -31.07 55.17 -16.41
N VAL A 27 -32.14 55.56 -15.67
CA VAL A 27 -33.57 55.81 -16.06
C VAL A 27 -34.31 54.80 -17.00
N GLY A 28 -35.57 54.39 -16.78
CA GLY A 28 -36.57 54.65 -15.73
C GLY A 28 -38.02 54.49 -16.25
N CYS A 29 -39.05 54.49 -15.38
CA CYS A 29 -40.35 55.18 -15.56
C CYS A 29 -41.37 54.95 -14.39
N HIS A 30 -41.87 56.06 -13.81
CA HIS A 30 -43.26 56.44 -13.42
C HIS A 30 -44.28 55.42 -12.83
N SER A 31 -45.23 55.78 -11.95
CA SER A 31 -45.79 57.11 -11.57
C SER A 31 -46.37 57.20 -10.14
N SER A 32 -46.51 58.45 -9.65
CA SER A 32 -47.52 58.99 -8.70
C SER A 32 -47.75 58.34 -7.32
N GLY A 33 -47.76 59.05 -6.18
CA GLY A 33 -47.53 60.47 -5.90
C GLY A 33 -48.17 60.90 -4.55
N GLU A 34 -47.60 61.92 -3.88
CA GLU A 34 -48.20 62.81 -2.83
C GLU A 34 -48.85 62.15 -1.58
N ASP A 35 -48.71 62.61 -0.32
CA ASP A 35 -48.08 63.82 0.22
C ASP A 35 -47.82 63.71 1.76
N THR A 36 -46.98 64.60 2.30
CA THR A 36 -46.88 65.00 3.72
C THR A 36 -46.44 63.98 4.80
N ALA A 37 -46.17 64.49 6.00
CA ALA A 37 -45.34 63.87 7.04
C ALA A 37 -46.07 63.61 8.36
N ALA A 38 -45.35 62.91 9.25
CA ALA A 38 -45.40 62.94 10.72
C ALA A 38 -45.96 61.71 11.46
N THR A 39 -45.21 61.36 12.51
CA THR A 39 -45.60 60.66 13.76
C THR A 39 -46.22 59.25 13.68
N GLY A 40 -45.38 58.30 14.12
CA GLY A 40 -45.63 57.05 14.83
C GLY A 40 -47.04 56.45 15.00
N ILE A 41 -47.07 55.11 14.94
CA ILE A 41 -47.86 54.22 15.81
C ILE A 41 -47.20 52.83 15.78
N GLU A 42 -47.24 52.12 16.91
CA GLU A 42 -46.80 50.72 17.01
C GLU A 42 -47.70 49.77 16.19
N GLY A 43 -47.10 48.74 15.59
CA GLY A 43 -47.82 47.66 14.90
C GLY A 43 -47.24 46.30 15.27
N ARG A 44 -47.51 45.83 16.49
CA ARG A 44 -46.99 44.56 17.03
C ARG A 44 -47.75 43.33 16.48
N SER A 45 -47.09 42.18 16.59
CA SER A 45 -47.52 40.79 16.29
C SER A 45 -47.09 40.31 14.90
N VAL A 46 -46.51 39.11 14.75
CA VAL A 46 -46.71 37.88 15.55
C VAL A 46 -45.81 37.78 16.79
N SER A 47 -46.43 37.47 17.94
CA SER A 47 -45.74 36.91 19.10
C SER A 47 -46.15 35.45 19.22
N THR A 48 -45.22 34.54 18.98
CA THR A 48 -45.23 33.21 19.60
C THR A 48 -44.59 33.39 20.96
N LEU A 49 -45.42 33.68 21.97
CA LEU A 49 -44.98 33.93 23.34
C LEU A 49 -44.56 32.60 23.99
N GLN A 50 -43.39 32.11 23.57
CA GLN A 50 -42.60 31.16 24.34
C GLN A 50 -42.21 31.85 25.66
N GLY A 51 -42.02 31.06 26.72
CA GLY A 51 -41.58 31.63 28.01
C GLY A 51 -40.23 32.35 27.85
N PRO A 52 -39.91 33.32 28.73
CA PRO A 52 -38.60 33.98 28.70
C PRO A 52 -37.50 32.92 28.81
N LEU A 53 -36.65 32.84 27.80
CA LEU A 53 -35.59 31.85 27.71
C LEU A 53 -34.40 32.29 28.57
N LEU A 54 -33.68 31.33 29.15
CA LEU A 54 -32.39 31.62 29.78
C LEU A 54 -31.42 32.15 28.71
N GLY A 55 -30.79 33.28 28.99
CA GLY A 55 -29.87 33.96 28.08
C GLY A 55 -30.52 34.86 27.03
N ASP A 56 -31.86 34.97 26.98
CA ASP A 56 -32.59 35.91 26.10
C ASP A 56 -32.87 37.19 26.89
N MET A 57 -32.01 38.19 26.70
CA MET A 57 -31.95 39.40 27.53
C MET A 57 -32.64 40.59 26.89
N ASP A 58 -32.87 40.58 25.57
CA ASP A 58 -33.69 41.58 24.87
C ASP A 58 -35.10 41.09 24.46
N GLY A 59 -35.35 39.78 24.52
CA GLY A 59 -36.66 39.16 24.32
C GLY A 59 -36.99 38.88 22.85
N ASP A 60 -35.99 38.82 21.96
CA ASP A 60 -36.19 38.50 20.53
C ASP A 60 -36.34 36.99 20.25
N GLY A 61 -36.01 36.13 21.22
CA GLY A 61 -36.15 34.67 21.17
C GLY A 61 -34.95 33.92 20.57
N ASN A 62 -33.86 34.61 20.23
CA ASN A 62 -32.65 34.05 19.64
C ASN A 62 -31.42 34.32 20.55
N PRO A 63 -30.32 33.56 20.42
CA PRO A 63 -29.09 33.89 21.12
C PRO A 63 -28.36 35.02 20.38
N GLY A 64 -28.10 36.14 21.06
CA GLY A 64 -27.39 37.29 20.50
C GLY A 64 -26.09 37.64 21.22
N VAL A 65 -25.20 38.33 20.49
CA VAL A 65 -24.06 39.03 21.11
C VAL A 65 -24.54 40.17 22.03
N GLY A 66 -25.73 40.72 21.75
CA GLY A 66 -26.40 41.69 22.61
C GLY A 66 -26.67 41.14 24.01
N ASP A 67 -27.15 39.90 24.08
CA ASP A 67 -27.50 39.23 25.34
C ASP A 67 -26.27 38.85 26.15
N ALA A 68 -25.25 38.31 25.50
CA ALA A 68 -23.96 38.06 26.15
C ALA A 68 -23.35 39.36 26.73
N ILE A 69 -23.49 40.50 26.04
CA ILE A 69 -23.10 41.81 26.57
C ILE A 69 -24.01 42.24 27.74
N ALA A 70 -25.32 41.98 27.68
CA ALA A 70 -26.24 42.29 28.76
C ALA A 70 -25.92 41.50 30.05
N ILE A 71 -25.62 40.21 29.93
CA ILE A 71 -25.13 39.35 31.02
C ILE A 71 -23.81 39.92 31.58
N LEU A 72 -22.82 40.19 30.73
CA LEU A 72 -21.53 40.76 31.17
C LEU A 72 -21.70 42.10 31.91
N ARG A 73 -22.69 42.92 31.54
CA ARG A 73 -23.02 44.17 32.27
C ARG A 73 -23.53 43.90 33.68
N ILE A 74 -24.25 42.81 33.92
CA ILE A 74 -24.66 42.39 35.28
C ILE A 74 -23.42 41.96 36.06
N VAL A 75 -22.56 41.11 35.47
CA VAL A 75 -21.30 40.64 36.08
C VAL A 75 -20.39 41.79 36.55
N VAL A 76 -20.31 42.90 35.79
CA VAL A 76 -19.51 44.08 36.17
C VAL A 76 -20.28 45.15 36.97
N GLY A 77 -21.51 44.88 37.43
CA GLY A 77 -22.31 45.80 38.25
C GLY A 77 -22.84 47.04 37.51
N LEU A 78 -22.98 46.97 36.18
CA LEU A 78 -23.52 48.02 35.30
C LEU A 78 -24.98 47.75 34.85
N ALA A 79 -25.63 46.77 35.46
CA ALA A 79 -27.04 46.41 35.30
C ALA A 79 -27.56 45.71 36.58
N GLU A 80 -28.88 45.66 36.77
CA GLU A 80 -29.50 44.90 37.87
C GLU A 80 -29.51 43.39 37.59
N TYR A 81 -29.53 42.57 38.64
CA TYR A 81 -29.60 41.12 38.53
C TYR A 81 -30.87 40.67 37.77
N SER A 82 -30.69 39.70 36.87
CA SER A 82 -31.77 39.00 36.17
C SER A 82 -31.60 37.50 36.38
N ALA A 83 -32.67 36.80 36.74
CA ALA A 83 -32.66 35.34 36.82
C ALA A 83 -32.48 34.66 35.45
N PHE A 84 -32.74 35.38 34.35
CA PHE A 84 -32.50 34.88 32.99
C PHE A 84 -31.03 35.00 32.56
N ALA A 85 -30.18 35.65 33.36
CA ALA A 85 -28.74 35.77 33.10
C ALA A 85 -27.92 34.65 33.77
N ASP A 86 -28.56 33.78 34.56
CA ASP A 86 -28.01 32.54 35.13
C ASP A 86 -28.34 31.40 34.15
N VAL A 87 -27.55 31.34 33.09
CA VAL A 87 -27.72 30.51 31.89
C VAL A 87 -27.13 29.12 32.11
N ASP A 88 -26.05 29.01 32.91
CA ASP A 88 -25.51 27.72 33.37
C ASP A 88 -26.26 27.14 34.59
N GLN A 89 -27.21 27.90 35.16
CA GLN A 89 -28.02 27.54 36.33
C GLN A 89 -27.16 27.18 37.57
N SER A 90 -25.95 27.75 37.67
CA SER A 90 -25.07 27.58 38.84
C SER A 90 -25.58 28.32 40.08
N GLY A 91 -26.51 29.27 39.91
CA GLY A 91 -27.09 30.08 40.99
C GLY A 91 -26.48 31.47 41.16
N ASP A 92 -25.43 31.80 40.38
CA ASP A 92 -24.74 33.10 40.36
C ASP A 92 -24.55 33.56 38.91
N VAL A 93 -24.88 34.82 38.59
CA VAL A 93 -24.67 35.37 37.24
C VAL A 93 -23.18 35.69 37.02
N GLY A 94 -22.53 34.94 36.13
CA GLY A 94 -21.09 34.96 35.90
C GLY A 94 -20.68 35.15 34.43
N VAL A 95 -19.38 34.97 34.18
CA VAL A 95 -18.81 35.04 32.81
C VAL A 95 -19.15 33.79 31.99
N ASN A 96 -19.37 32.66 32.65
CA ASN A 96 -19.74 31.39 32.00
C ASN A 96 -21.06 31.50 31.25
N ASP A 97 -22.04 32.20 31.81
CA ASP A 97 -23.36 32.42 31.22
C ASP A 97 -23.27 33.16 29.89
N ALA A 98 -22.50 34.26 29.87
CA ALA A 98 -22.22 35.00 28.66
C ALA A 98 -21.46 34.14 27.63
N ILE A 99 -20.58 33.25 28.08
CA ILE A 99 -19.88 32.29 27.20
C ILE A 99 -20.86 31.24 26.63
N LEU A 100 -21.82 30.72 27.40
CA LEU A 100 -22.84 29.79 26.91
C LEU A 100 -23.71 30.43 25.83
N VAL A 101 -24.19 31.67 26.05
CA VAL A 101 -24.91 32.43 25.01
C VAL A 101 -24.04 32.61 23.77
N LEU A 102 -22.77 32.99 23.91
CA LEU A 102 -21.85 33.10 22.77
C LEU A 102 -21.62 31.76 22.05
N ARG A 103 -21.59 30.64 22.77
CA ARG A 103 -21.52 29.30 22.15
C ARG A 103 -22.79 28.98 21.36
N CYS A 104 -23.96 29.40 21.84
CA CYS A 104 -25.21 29.32 21.07
C CYS A 104 -25.14 30.15 19.78
N VAL A 105 -24.67 31.41 19.87
CA VAL A 105 -24.48 32.32 18.72
C VAL A 105 -23.61 31.69 17.61
N VAL A 106 -22.55 30.93 17.99
CA VAL A 106 -21.63 30.30 17.02
C VAL A 106 -21.96 28.83 16.71
N GLY A 107 -23.10 28.31 17.17
CA GLY A 107 -23.51 26.92 16.91
C GLY A 107 -22.70 25.84 17.64
N LEU A 108 -21.96 26.21 18.70
CA LEU A 108 -21.19 25.32 19.58
C LEU A 108 -21.98 24.87 20.83
N PHE A 109 -23.26 25.22 20.90
CA PHE A 109 -24.24 24.76 21.88
C PHE A 109 -25.66 24.96 21.30
N PRO A 110 -26.63 24.06 21.54
CA PRO A 110 -27.99 24.21 21.03
C PRO A 110 -28.77 25.32 21.75
N TRP A 111 -29.61 26.05 21.01
CA TRP A 111 -30.56 27.03 21.54
C TRP A 111 -32.00 26.54 21.38
N PRO A 112 -32.90 26.73 22.37
CA PRO A 112 -32.67 27.33 23.69
C PRO A 112 -31.81 26.47 24.63
N VAL A 113 -31.15 27.10 25.61
CA VAL A 113 -30.29 26.37 26.57
C VAL A 113 -31.07 25.52 27.57
N ASP A 114 -32.36 25.81 27.79
CA ASP A 114 -33.29 25.02 28.62
C ASP A 114 -33.94 23.86 27.82
N SER A 115 -33.41 23.56 26.63
CA SER A 115 -33.83 22.39 25.85
C SER A 115 -33.47 21.07 26.55
N PRO A 116 -34.30 20.02 26.41
CA PRO A 116 -34.02 18.73 27.02
C PRO A 116 -32.69 18.15 26.53
N ALA A 117 -32.02 17.38 27.39
CA ALA A 117 -30.82 16.64 27.05
C ALA A 117 -31.03 15.80 25.78
N GLN A 118 -30.15 15.96 24.82
CA GLN A 118 -30.19 15.33 23.50
C GLN A 118 -28.80 14.84 23.13
N LEU A 119 -28.71 13.68 22.46
CA LEU A 119 -27.43 13.19 21.96
C LEU A 119 -26.76 14.26 21.09
N TRP A 120 -25.51 14.56 21.42
CA TRP A 120 -24.71 15.61 20.79
C TRP A 120 -23.43 15.04 20.17
N THR A 121 -22.77 14.11 20.86
CA THR A 121 -21.62 13.36 20.35
C THR A 121 -21.68 11.88 20.75
N ILE A 122 -20.96 11.05 19.98
CA ILE A 122 -20.56 9.71 20.42
C ILE A 122 -19.04 9.75 20.53
N GLU A 123 -18.52 9.53 21.74
CA GLU A 123 -17.08 9.39 21.97
C GLU A 123 -16.66 7.93 21.82
N MET A 124 -15.50 7.71 21.20
CA MET A 124 -14.93 6.39 20.98
C MET A 124 -13.67 6.21 21.80
N THR A 125 -13.50 5.03 22.42
CA THR A 125 -12.29 4.64 23.12
C THR A 125 -11.85 3.24 22.66
N PRO A 126 -10.62 3.06 22.14
CA PRO A 126 -9.65 4.12 21.80
C PRO A 126 -10.10 4.94 20.57
N THR A 127 -9.45 6.08 20.32
CA THR A 127 -9.67 6.89 19.10
C THR A 127 -8.84 6.41 17.90
N GLU A 128 -7.74 5.73 18.17
CA GLU A 128 -6.83 5.12 17.18
C GLU A 128 -6.26 3.81 17.75
N ALA A 129 -5.97 2.82 16.91
CA ALA A 129 -5.20 1.64 17.28
C ALA A 129 -4.41 1.07 16.10
N ASP A 130 -3.16 0.68 16.36
CA ASP A 130 -2.30 -0.06 15.43
C ASP A 130 -2.30 -1.54 15.85
N LEU A 131 -2.54 -2.46 14.91
CA LEU A 131 -2.77 -3.89 15.16
C LEU A 131 -2.07 -4.77 14.13
N GLU A 132 -1.74 -6.01 14.49
CA GLU A 132 -1.33 -7.06 13.55
C GLU A 132 -2.52 -7.91 13.09
N ILE A 133 -2.45 -8.57 11.92
CA ILE A 133 -3.50 -9.52 11.49
C ILE A 133 -3.66 -10.63 12.55
N GLY A 134 -4.90 -10.82 13.03
CA GLY A 134 -5.24 -11.75 14.10
C GLY A 134 -5.35 -11.10 15.49
N ASP A 135 -4.89 -9.85 15.66
CA ASP A 135 -5.12 -9.11 16.91
C ASP A 135 -6.59 -8.73 17.11
N THR A 136 -6.91 -8.44 18.36
CA THR A 136 -8.24 -7.99 18.78
C THR A 136 -8.16 -6.71 19.61
N GLN A 137 -9.08 -5.77 19.37
CA GLN A 137 -9.17 -4.51 20.09
C GLN A 137 -10.59 -4.31 20.61
N GLU A 138 -10.73 -4.08 21.92
CA GLU A 138 -12.00 -3.65 22.51
C GLU A 138 -12.23 -2.16 22.18
N ILE A 139 -13.40 -1.84 21.62
CA ILE A 139 -13.79 -0.48 21.25
C ILE A 139 -15.12 -0.16 21.94
N THR A 140 -15.15 0.94 22.68
CA THR A 140 -16.33 1.44 23.40
C THR A 140 -16.80 2.75 22.80
N ALA A 141 -18.12 2.85 22.57
CA ALA A 141 -18.83 4.05 22.15
C ALA A 141 -19.71 4.55 23.30
N THR A 142 -19.56 5.82 23.69
CA THR A 142 -20.31 6.47 24.77
C THR A 142 -21.12 7.63 24.21
N GLY A 143 -22.44 7.62 24.41
CA GLY A 143 -23.31 8.73 24.02
C GLY A 143 -23.20 9.89 25.01
N ARG A 144 -22.97 11.12 24.53
CA ARG A 144 -22.97 12.33 25.36
C ARG A 144 -23.99 13.35 24.91
N ASP A 145 -24.56 14.05 25.87
CA ASP A 145 -25.47 15.17 25.66
C ASP A 145 -24.73 16.49 25.37
N GLN A 146 -25.46 17.58 25.18
CA GLN A 146 -24.89 18.91 24.94
C GLN A 146 -24.02 19.46 26.09
N HIS A 147 -24.19 18.95 27.31
CA HIS A 147 -23.40 19.33 28.50
C HIS A 147 -22.16 18.42 28.70
N GLY A 148 -22.09 17.30 27.97
CA GLY A 148 -21.06 16.27 28.11
C GLY A 148 -21.39 15.17 29.12
N GLU A 149 -22.61 15.17 29.66
CA GLU A 149 -23.13 14.07 30.49
C GLU A 149 -23.53 12.87 29.62
N GLN A 150 -23.57 11.67 30.20
CA GLN A 150 -23.95 10.47 29.42
C GLN A 150 -25.45 10.46 29.11
N ILE A 151 -25.80 10.07 27.88
CA ILE A 151 -27.18 9.95 27.43
C ILE A 151 -27.39 8.68 26.60
N GLU A 152 -28.59 8.10 26.70
CA GLU A 152 -28.93 6.87 25.99
C GLU A 152 -29.03 7.09 24.47
N PHE A 153 -28.42 6.20 23.69
CA PHE A 153 -28.45 6.22 22.22
C PHE A 153 -28.65 4.81 21.64
N SER A 154 -28.86 4.72 20.33
CA SER A 154 -29.16 3.48 19.60
C SER A 154 -27.98 3.08 18.70
N PRO A 155 -26.93 2.42 19.23
CA PRO A 155 -25.70 2.13 18.50
C PRO A 155 -25.91 1.21 17.30
N ASN A 156 -25.36 1.62 16.15
CA ASN A 156 -25.16 0.79 14.97
C ASN A 156 -23.69 0.83 14.56
N TRP A 157 -23.08 -0.33 14.36
CA TRP A 157 -21.64 -0.47 14.14
C TRP A 157 -21.32 -0.93 12.72
N GLU A 158 -20.29 -0.34 12.12
CA GLU A 158 -19.76 -0.73 10.81
C GLU A 158 -18.22 -0.67 10.80
N VAL A 159 -17.61 -1.44 9.90
CA VAL A 159 -16.18 -1.41 9.61
C VAL A 159 -16.00 -0.96 8.16
N THR A 160 -14.95 -0.18 7.91
CA THR A 160 -14.58 0.33 6.58
C THR A 160 -13.14 -0.05 6.26
N GLY A 161 -12.81 -0.22 4.98
CA GLY A 161 -11.47 -0.58 4.51
C GLY A 161 -11.18 -2.08 4.45
N ASP A 162 -12.18 -2.94 4.72
CA ASP A 162 -12.09 -4.42 4.69
C ASP A 162 -11.00 -5.04 5.61
N ILE A 163 -10.44 -4.24 6.52
CA ILE A 163 -9.33 -4.58 7.45
C ILE A 163 -9.69 -5.60 8.55
N GLY A 164 -10.97 -5.85 8.80
CA GLY A 164 -11.39 -6.62 9.96
C GLY A 164 -12.90 -6.74 10.11
N THR A 165 -13.30 -7.39 11.19
CA THR A 165 -14.72 -7.59 11.53
C THR A 165 -15.02 -7.16 12.96
N ILE A 166 -16.26 -6.77 13.19
CA ILE A 166 -16.87 -6.57 14.49
C ILE A 166 -18.12 -7.44 14.51
N ASP A 167 -18.45 -8.08 15.64
CA ASP A 167 -19.64 -8.94 15.79
C ASP A 167 -20.68 -8.25 16.70
N PRO A 168 -21.45 -7.28 16.16
CA PRO A 168 -22.40 -6.53 16.96
C PRO A 168 -23.66 -7.36 17.21
N ALA A 169 -24.03 -7.52 18.48
CA ALA A 169 -25.37 -7.95 18.82
C ALA A 169 -26.36 -6.85 18.39
N ALA A 170 -27.50 -7.26 17.80
CA ALA A 170 -28.55 -6.32 17.44
C ALA A 170 -29.01 -5.54 18.69
N ALA A 171 -28.85 -4.22 18.69
CA ALA A 171 -29.21 -3.37 19.81
C ALA A 171 -30.72 -3.49 20.10
N THR A 172 -31.07 -4.09 21.23
CA THR A 172 -32.47 -4.34 21.62
C THR A 172 -33.10 -3.21 22.43
N ALA A 173 -32.30 -2.23 22.84
CA ALA A 173 -32.69 -1.05 23.60
C ALA A 173 -31.69 0.10 23.36
N GLN A 174 -32.04 1.31 23.80
CA GLN A 174 -31.07 2.41 23.92
C GLN A 174 -30.12 2.14 25.10
N VAL A 175 -28.88 2.61 25.00
CA VAL A 175 -27.81 2.37 26.00
C VAL A 175 -26.95 3.62 26.19
N LEU A 176 -26.37 3.81 27.37
CA LEU A 176 -25.40 4.89 27.64
C LEU A 176 -24.04 4.60 26.99
N GLU A 177 -23.63 3.33 26.98
CA GLU A 177 -22.37 2.81 26.47
C GLU A 177 -22.60 1.53 25.66
N SER A 178 -21.80 1.33 24.62
CA SER A 178 -21.79 0.13 23.79
C SER A 178 -20.36 -0.29 23.52
N THR A 179 -20.00 -1.53 23.84
CA THR A 179 -18.64 -2.05 23.72
C THR A 179 -18.62 -3.32 22.89
N TYR A 180 -17.71 -3.41 21.93
CA TYR A 180 -17.51 -4.58 21.08
C TYR A 180 -16.02 -4.82 20.81
N VAL A 181 -15.70 -6.07 20.43
CA VAL A 181 -14.34 -6.45 20.05
C VAL A 181 -14.24 -6.41 18.52
N PHE A 182 -13.34 -5.58 18.02
CA PHE A 182 -12.84 -5.63 16.65
C PHE A 182 -11.78 -6.73 16.53
N THR A 183 -11.80 -7.48 15.43
CA THR A 183 -10.76 -8.47 15.07
C THR A 183 -10.14 -8.07 13.74
N ALA A 184 -8.83 -7.90 13.70
CA ALA A 184 -8.07 -7.62 12.48
C ALA A 184 -7.99 -8.87 11.60
N THR A 185 -8.39 -8.77 10.33
CA THR A 185 -8.40 -9.92 9.39
C THR A 185 -7.67 -9.66 8.07
N ALA A 186 -7.33 -8.42 7.76
CA ALA A 186 -6.54 -8.05 6.57
C ALA A 186 -5.74 -6.77 6.84
N ALA A 187 -4.55 -6.67 6.26
CA ALA A 187 -3.71 -5.48 6.39
C ALA A 187 -4.29 -4.29 5.59
N GLY A 188 -4.13 -3.08 6.12
CA GLY A 188 -4.61 -1.84 5.50
C GLY A 188 -5.01 -0.78 6.51
N GLU A 189 -5.57 0.31 5.97
CA GLU A 189 -6.07 1.45 6.73
C GLU A 189 -7.61 1.45 6.70
N GLY A 190 -8.24 1.62 7.86
CA GLY A 190 -9.70 1.62 7.95
C GLY A 190 -10.23 2.35 9.18
N THR A 191 -11.55 2.30 9.35
CA THR A 191 -12.21 2.83 10.55
C THR A 191 -13.29 1.89 11.04
N VAL A 192 -13.42 1.79 12.37
CA VAL A 192 -14.58 1.24 13.05
C VAL A 192 -15.47 2.40 13.47
N ARG A 193 -16.71 2.40 13.03
CA ARG A 193 -17.63 3.53 13.17
C ARG A 193 -18.90 3.11 13.90
N CYS A 194 -19.28 3.90 14.90
CA CYS A 194 -20.53 3.74 15.63
C CYS A 194 -21.44 4.95 15.36
N THR A 195 -22.64 4.69 14.82
CA THR A 195 -23.63 5.71 14.45
C THR A 195 -24.92 5.48 15.24
N ASP A 196 -25.53 6.54 15.78
CA ASP A 196 -26.86 6.45 16.38
C ASP A 196 -27.95 6.30 15.29
N GLY A 197 -28.74 5.22 15.40
CA GLY A 197 -29.80 4.90 14.45
C GLY A 197 -30.93 5.94 14.35
N THR A 198 -31.04 6.88 15.29
CA THR A 198 -32.12 7.88 15.31
C THR A 198 -31.67 9.24 14.75
N THR A 199 -30.54 9.75 15.23
CA THR A 199 -30.01 11.10 14.94
C THR A 199 -28.95 11.12 13.84
N GLN A 200 -28.36 9.97 13.51
CA GLN A 200 -27.21 9.82 12.61
C GLN A 200 -25.91 10.51 13.10
N ILE A 201 -25.85 10.92 14.37
CA ILE A 201 -24.60 11.31 15.05
C ILE A 201 -23.70 10.08 15.11
N ALA A 202 -22.39 10.26 14.92
CA ALA A 202 -21.44 9.15 14.87
C ALA A 202 -20.09 9.48 15.49
N GLY A 203 -19.47 8.46 16.09
CA GLY A 203 -18.07 8.42 16.46
C GLY A 203 -17.32 7.39 15.62
N GLN A 204 -16.00 7.53 15.50
CA GLN A 204 -15.15 6.55 14.82
C GLN A 204 -13.79 6.37 15.51
N THR A 205 -13.26 5.16 15.40
CA THR A 205 -11.89 4.79 15.75
C THR A 205 -11.14 4.52 14.46
N THR A 206 -9.98 5.15 14.25
CA THR A 206 -9.08 4.83 13.13
C THR A 206 -8.29 3.56 13.46
N ILE A 207 -8.15 2.64 12.52
CA ILE A 207 -7.40 1.40 12.71
C ILE A 207 -6.41 1.21 11.57
N SER A 208 -5.15 1.03 11.93
CA SER A 208 -4.07 0.61 11.04
C SER A 208 -3.80 -0.88 11.30
N VAL A 209 -3.89 -1.73 10.28
CA VAL A 209 -3.56 -3.17 10.39
C VAL A 209 -2.33 -3.49 9.54
N THR A 210 -1.31 -4.07 10.17
CA THR A 210 -0.13 -4.63 9.49
C THR A 210 -0.20 -6.15 9.43
N ASP A 211 0.28 -6.76 8.34
CA ASP A 211 0.54 -8.21 8.34
C ASP A 211 1.96 -8.45 8.86
N PRO A 212 2.16 -9.16 9.99
CA PRO A 212 3.48 -9.48 10.50
C PRO A 212 4.29 -10.43 9.59
N ASN A 213 3.64 -11.07 8.61
CA ASN A 213 4.27 -11.94 7.61
C ASN A 213 4.51 -11.24 6.27
N ALA A 214 3.99 -10.02 6.07
CA ALA A 214 4.29 -9.24 4.87
C ALA A 214 5.76 -8.84 4.89
N GLN A 215 6.61 -9.66 4.25
CA GLN A 215 7.94 -9.21 3.90
C GLN A 215 7.81 -8.01 2.98
N GLY A 216 8.59 -6.96 3.28
CA GLY A 216 8.84 -5.92 2.29
C GLY A 216 9.43 -6.54 1.01
N PRO A 217 9.33 -5.83 -0.13
CA PRO A 217 9.74 -6.36 -1.44
C PRO A 217 11.09 -7.07 -1.38
N LEU A 218 11.19 -8.28 -1.92
CA LEU A 218 12.36 -9.13 -1.71
C LEU A 218 13.61 -8.47 -2.30
N ARG A 219 14.75 -8.51 -1.58
CA ARG A 219 16.00 -7.82 -1.98
C ARG A 219 17.22 -8.71 -2.09
N ASN A 220 17.26 -9.81 -1.35
CA ASN A 220 18.38 -10.72 -1.37
C ASN A 220 18.20 -11.79 -2.46
N ILE A 221 18.87 -11.57 -3.59
CA ILE A 221 18.88 -12.43 -4.78
C ILE A 221 20.06 -13.39 -4.70
N PHE A 222 19.81 -14.65 -5.04
CA PHE A 222 20.80 -15.70 -5.23
C PHE A 222 20.64 -16.36 -6.59
N PHE A 223 21.73 -16.59 -7.32
CA PHE A 223 21.73 -17.33 -8.59
C PHE A 223 22.70 -18.53 -8.55
N LEU A 224 22.18 -19.76 -8.72
CA LEU A 224 22.98 -20.98 -8.92
C LEU A 224 23.09 -21.30 -10.42
N HIS A 225 24.31 -21.29 -10.99
CA HIS A 225 24.43 -20.94 -12.42
C HIS A 225 25.49 -21.64 -13.29
N HIS A 226 26.08 -22.76 -12.86
CA HIS A 226 27.12 -23.57 -13.56
C HIS A 226 27.13 -23.48 -15.11
N SER A 227 28.30 -23.52 -15.74
CA SER A 227 28.48 -23.32 -17.20
C SER A 227 28.08 -21.90 -17.64
N THR A 228 27.02 -21.70 -18.42
CA THR A 228 26.76 -20.42 -19.12
C THR A 228 26.50 -19.22 -18.22
N GLY A 229 26.16 -19.43 -16.94
CA GLY A 229 25.75 -18.36 -16.03
C GLY A 229 26.83 -17.34 -15.74
N ASN A 230 28.10 -17.77 -15.65
CA ASN A 230 29.21 -16.85 -15.45
C ASN A 230 29.35 -15.86 -16.63
N GLY A 231 29.01 -16.30 -17.85
CA GLY A 231 28.94 -15.43 -19.02
C GLY A 231 27.86 -14.36 -18.86
N PHE A 232 26.65 -14.74 -18.45
CA PHE A 232 25.56 -13.79 -18.21
C PHE A 232 25.93 -12.74 -17.14
N ILE A 233 26.63 -13.17 -16.08
CA ILE A 233 27.05 -12.32 -14.98
C ILE A 233 28.16 -11.34 -15.39
N GLU A 234 29.28 -11.85 -15.94
CA GLU A 234 30.50 -11.07 -16.17
C GLU A 234 30.52 -10.38 -17.54
N GLU A 235 30.14 -11.10 -18.61
CA GLU A 235 30.10 -10.55 -19.98
C GLU A 235 28.78 -9.82 -20.26
N GLY A 236 27.68 -10.28 -19.66
CA GLY A 236 26.36 -9.69 -19.74
C GLY A 236 26.06 -8.58 -18.72
N ASP A 237 26.98 -8.28 -17.80
CA ASP A 237 26.86 -7.21 -16.80
C ASP A 237 25.54 -7.24 -15.98
N MET A 238 25.17 -8.41 -15.47
CA MET A 238 24.02 -8.54 -14.56
C MET A 238 24.17 -7.65 -13.33
N ARG A 239 25.38 -7.57 -12.76
CA ARG A 239 25.67 -6.76 -11.56
C ARG A 239 25.51 -5.27 -11.82
N GLY A 240 26.12 -4.73 -12.89
CA GLY A 240 25.93 -3.32 -13.27
C GLY A 240 24.49 -2.99 -13.63
N THR A 241 23.73 -3.95 -14.19
CA THR A 241 22.30 -3.79 -14.43
C THR A 241 21.50 -3.68 -13.13
N ILE A 242 21.75 -4.54 -12.13
CA ILE A 242 21.10 -4.48 -10.81
C ILE A 242 21.48 -3.18 -10.07
N ASP A 243 22.74 -2.75 -10.13
CA ASP A 243 23.17 -1.46 -9.59
C ASP A 243 22.47 -0.27 -10.26
N ALA A 244 22.22 -0.34 -11.57
CA ALA A 244 21.47 0.68 -12.30
C ALA A 244 19.98 0.70 -11.90
N ILE A 245 19.35 -0.47 -11.69
CA ILE A 245 17.97 -0.60 -11.18
C ILE A 245 17.88 0.04 -9.78
N ASN A 246 18.82 -0.29 -8.89
CA ASN A 246 18.93 0.30 -7.56
C ASN A 246 19.05 1.82 -7.60
N GLY A 247 19.96 2.35 -8.42
CA GLY A 247 20.14 3.79 -8.60
C GLY A 247 18.95 4.53 -9.21
N ALA A 248 18.20 3.87 -10.11
CA ALA A 248 17.04 4.47 -10.77
C ALA A 248 15.77 4.46 -9.90
N ASN A 249 15.54 3.38 -9.15
CA ASN A 249 14.29 3.14 -8.43
C ASN A 249 14.38 3.37 -6.91
N GLY A 250 15.58 3.64 -6.39
CA GLY A 250 15.81 3.75 -4.95
C GLY A 250 15.71 2.41 -4.21
N THR A 251 15.93 1.30 -4.92
CA THR A 251 15.98 -0.06 -4.36
C THR A 251 17.40 -0.42 -3.90
N ASP A 252 17.48 -1.52 -3.16
CA ASP A 252 18.66 -2.00 -2.45
C ASP A 252 18.88 -3.51 -2.68
N PHE A 253 18.62 -3.98 -3.90
CA PHE A 253 18.88 -5.37 -4.29
C PHE A 253 20.34 -5.75 -4.09
N VAL A 254 20.57 -6.91 -3.50
CA VAL A 254 21.91 -7.51 -3.35
C VAL A 254 21.96 -8.83 -4.11
N PHE A 255 23.00 -9.03 -4.92
CA PHE A 255 23.11 -10.16 -5.84
C PHE A 255 24.26 -11.10 -5.48
N TRP A 256 23.90 -12.22 -4.87
CA TRP A 256 24.78 -13.37 -4.65
C TRP A 256 24.68 -14.32 -5.83
N ASP A 257 25.78 -15.02 -6.12
CA ASP A 257 25.76 -16.14 -7.06
C ASP A 257 26.69 -17.25 -6.61
N HIS A 258 26.38 -18.49 -7.00
CA HIS A 258 27.20 -19.65 -6.73
C HIS A 258 27.50 -20.38 -8.05
N GLY A 259 28.79 -20.51 -8.33
CA GLY A 259 29.34 -21.20 -9.51
C GLY A 259 29.44 -22.70 -9.25
N TYR A 260 30.41 -23.38 -9.87
CA TYR A 260 30.75 -24.75 -9.46
C TYR A 260 31.21 -24.77 -8.00
N ASN A 261 31.06 -25.89 -7.27
CA ASN A 261 31.50 -26.02 -5.88
C ASN A 261 32.99 -25.66 -5.66
N GLY A 262 33.84 -25.85 -6.67
CA GLY A 262 35.25 -25.45 -6.64
C GLY A 262 35.51 -23.95 -6.84
N GLU A 263 34.53 -23.21 -7.34
CA GLU A 263 34.52 -21.74 -7.46
C GLU A 263 33.85 -21.12 -6.22
N GLY A 264 32.71 -21.70 -5.80
CA GLY A 264 31.99 -21.37 -4.57
C GLY A 264 31.03 -20.20 -4.71
N LEU A 265 30.89 -19.42 -3.64
CA LEU A 265 29.98 -18.29 -3.52
C LEU A 265 30.67 -16.96 -3.91
N ARG A 266 30.02 -16.13 -4.73
CA ARG A 266 30.33 -14.70 -4.90
C ARG A 266 29.37 -13.84 -4.11
N ASN A 267 29.94 -12.85 -3.41
CA ASN A 267 29.19 -11.85 -2.67
C ASN A 267 28.62 -10.73 -3.57
N PRO A 268 27.82 -9.79 -3.03
CA PRO A 268 27.20 -8.72 -3.81
C PRO A 268 28.19 -7.84 -4.60
N PHE A 269 29.44 -7.74 -4.14
CA PHE A 269 30.50 -6.99 -4.82
C PHE A 269 31.21 -7.81 -5.93
N GLY A 270 30.72 -9.01 -6.27
CA GLY A 270 31.33 -9.90 -7.26
C GLY A 270 32.58 -10.63 -6.77
N ILE A 271 32.87 -10.60 -5.47
CA ILE A 271 34.08 -11.20 -4.90
C ILE A 271 33.76 -12.62 -4.41
N TRP A 272 34.49 -13.61 -4.93
CA TRP A 272 34.48 -14.98 -4.42
C TRP A 272 34.87 -15.01 -2.93
N THR A 273 34.03 -15.59 -2.08
CA THR A 273 34.26 -15.59 -0.62
C THR A 273 35.29 -16.65 -0.20
N GLY A 274 35.40 -17.73 -0.99
CA GLY A 274 36.14 -18.94 -0.64
C GLY A 274 35.30 -19.98 0.10
N ASP A 275 34.02 -19.68 0.35
CA ASP A 275 33.02 -20.61 0.88
C ASP A 275 32.20 -21.22 -0.27
N SER A 276 31.55 -22.35 -0.01
CA SER A 276 30.63 -23.02 -0.92
C SER A 276 29.42 -23.52 -0.13
N TYR A 277 28.27 -23.64 -0.79
CA TYR A 277 27.11 -24.34 -0.23
C TYR A 277 27.15 -25.86 -0.48
N ASP A 278 28.19 -26.38 -1.14
CA ASP A 278 28.42 -27.81 -1.39
C ASP A 278 27.20 -28.49 -2.05
N ILE A 279 26.82 -27.96 -3.22
CA ILE A 279 25.74 -28.46 -4.08
C ILE A 279 25.91 -29.97 -4.30
N PRO A 280 24.87 -30.80 -4.07
CA PRO A 280 24.97 -32.25 -4.19
C PRO A 280 25.59 -32.69 -5.52
N ASN A 281 26.66 -33.48 -5.43
CA ASN A 281 27.40 -34.02 -6.57
C ASN A 281 27.95 -32.97 -7.57
N ASP A 282 27.97 -31.67 -7.21
CA ASP A 282 28.25 -30.55 -8.12
C ASP A 282 27.31 -30.52 -9.35
N ASN A 283 26.10 -31.09 -9.19
CA ASN A 283 25.16 -31.34 -10.28
C ASN A 283 24.00 -30.34 -10.28
N THR A 284 23.91 -29.53 -11.34
CA THR A 284 22.80 -28.61 -11.62
C THR A 284 21.92 -29.09 -12.78
N ASP A 285 22.14 -30.26 -13.35
CA ASP A 285 21.20 -30.85 -14.31
C ASP A 285 19.87 -31.23 -13.60
N PRO A 286 18.77 -31.48 -14.34
CA PRO A 286 17.44 -31.63 -13.73
C PRO A 286 17.30 -32.70 -12.63
N ASP A 287 18.14 -33.73 -12.63
CA ASP A 287 18.20 -34.74 -11.57
C ASP A 287 18.92 -34.22 -10.31
N GLY A 288 20.01 -33.47 -10.48
CA GLY A 288 20.77 -32.84 -9.40
C GLY A 288 20.02 -31.67 -8.74
N LEU A 289 19.30 -30.86 -9.53
CA LEU A 289 18.39 -29.85 -8.98
C LEU A 289 17.26 -30.51 -8.18
N HIS A 290 16.70 -31.62 -8.67
CA HIS A 290 15.72 -32.39 -7.92
C HIS A 290 16.31 -32.94 -6.62
N GLU A 291 17.51 -33.53 -6.64
CA GLU A 291 18.22 -33.95 -5.42
C GLU A 291 18.41 -32.77 -4.44
N LEU A 292 18.89 -31.62 -4.92
CA LEU A 292 19.09 -30.41 -4.12
C LEU A 292 17.79 -29.97 -3.42
N TRP A 293 16.67 -29.87 -4.13
CA TRP A 293 15.45 -29.29 -3.59
C TRP A 293 14.56 -30.28 -2.83
N THR A 294 14.46 -31.54 -3.28
CA THR A 294 13.53 -32.52 -2.69
C THR A 294 14.15 -33.41 -1.60
N THR A 295 15.42 -33.21 -1.22
CA THR A 295 16.09 -33.96 -0.13
C THR A 295 16.55 -33.02 1.00
N ASP A 296 16.74 -33.55 2.20
CA ASP A 296 17.39 -32.79 3.28
C ASP A 296 18.92 -32.86 3.14
N ASN A 297 19.50 -31.74 2.74
CA ASN A 297 20.93 -31.53 2.54
C ASN A 297 21.33 -30.14 3.06
N ASP A 298 22.63 -29.94 3.34
CA ASP A 298 23.13 -28.67 3.88
C ASP A 298 22.99 -27.51 2.88
N ALA A 299 23.25 -27.75 1.60
CA ALA A 299 23.12 -26.74 0.53
C ALA A 299 21.75 -26.06 0.51
N ARG A 300 20.67 -26.85 0.50
CA ARG A 300 19.29 -26.35 0.54
C ARG A 300 19.02 -25.56 1.81
N ARG A 301 19.48 -26.05 2.97
CA ARG A 301 19.29 -25.36 4.26
C ARG A 301 20.00 -24.01 4.29
N GLU A 302 21.23 -23.92 3.79
CA GLU A 302 21.97 -22.65 3.70
C GLU A 302 21.34 -21.69 2.68
N ILE A 303 20.98 -22.15 1.48
CA ILE A 303 20.35 -21.27 0.48
C ILE A 303 19.03 -20.69 1.00
N MET A 304 18.18 -21.53 1.61
CA MET A 304 16.90 -21.12 2.18
C MET A 304 17.04 -20.22 3.42
N ALA A 305 18.12 -20.36 4.20
CA ALA A 305 18.40 -19.49 5.34
C ALA A 305 18.91 -18.10 4.90
N ASN A 306 19.73 -18.04 3.85
CA ASN A 306 20.49 -16.84 3.50
C ASN A 306 19.84 -15.95 2.42
N HIS A 307 18.89 -16.46 1.63
CA HIS A 307 18.36 -15.77 0.44
C HIS A 307 16.83 -15.68 0.39
N GLN A 308 16.30 -14.71 -0.38
CA GLN A 308 14.86 -14.48 -0.53
C GLN A 308 14.36 -14.80 -1.95
N VAL A 309 15.12 -14.38 -2.96
CA VAL A 309 14.85 -14.65 -4.38
C VAL A 309 15.86 -15.69 -4.86
N ILE A 310 15.39 -16.87 -5.23
CA ILE A 310 16.23 -18.04 -5.48
C ILE A 310 16.13 -18.39 -6.97
N VAL A 311 17.14 -17.98 -7.72
CA VAL A 311 17.27 -18.19 -9.17
C VAL A 311 18.18 -19.39 -9.39
N PHE A 312 17.82 -20.29 -10.30
CA PHE A 312 18.68 -21.44 -10.62
C PHE A 312 18.45 -21.94 -12.04
N LYS A 313 19.49 -22.54 -12.63
CA LYS A 313 19.43 -23.13 -13.97
C LYS A 313 20.31 -24.37 -14.08
N SER A 314 20.07 -25.19 -15.10
CA SER A 314 20.99 -26.28 -15.48
C SER A 314 22.11 -25.82 -16.39
N CYS A 315 23.08 -26.71 -16.61
CA CYS A 315 24.09 -26.57 -17.65
C CYS A 315 23.44 -26.74 -19.04
N PHE A 316 24.11 -26.31 -20.12
CA PHE A 316 23.60 -26.54 -21.48
C PHE A 316 23.39 -28.03 -21.85
N PRO A 317 24.16 -29.03 -21.35
CA PRO A 317 23.96 -30.43 -21.71
C PRO A 317 22.58 -30.98 -21.32
N ALA A 318 21.89 -30.36 -20.36
CA ALA A 318 20.50 -30.71 -20.03
C ALA A 318 19.52 -30.49 -21.21
N SER A 319 19.90 -29.72 -22.23
CA SER A 319 19.13 -29.62 -23.48
C SER A 319 19.36 -30.81 -24.44
N ALA A 320 20.23 -31.77 -24.11
CA ALA A 320 20.37 -33.05 -24.83
C ALA A 320 19.27 -34.03 -24.39
N ILE A 321 18.01 -33.70 -24.72
CA ILE A 321 16.86 -34.53 -24.38
C ILE A 321 16.66 -35.57 -25.47
N GLY A 322 17.16 -36.80 -25.25
CA GLY A 322 17.23 -37.84 -26.28
C GLY A 322 15.88 -38.46 -26.66
N ASP A 323 14.92 -38.51 -25.74
CA ASP A 323 13.60 -39.12 -25.96
C ASP A 323 12.47 -38.50 -25.12
N GLU A 324 11.25 -38.98 -25.34
CA GLU A 324 10.05 -38.54 -24.62
C GLU A 324 10.04 -38.97 -23.15
N ASP A 325 10.70 -40.09 -22.80
CA ASP A 325 10.73 -40.57 -21.42
C ASP A 325 11.61 -39.65 -20.56
N GLN A 326 12.75 -39.19 -21.09
CA GLN A 326 13.59 -38.15 -20.48
C GLN A 326 12.84 -36.82 -20.34
N LEU A 327 12.09 -36.39 -21.37
CA LEU A 327 11.27 -35.17 -21.31
C LEU A 327 10.19 -35.27 -20.21
N ASN A 328 9.52 -36.41 -20.10
CA ASN A 328 8.53 -36.66 -19.05
C ASN A 328 9.17 -36.78 -17.65
N GLN A 329 10.40 -37.29 -17.58
CA GLN A 329 11.16 -37.36 -16.33
C GLN A 329 11.55 -35.96 -15.81
N TYR A 330 11.92 -35.02 -16.71
CA TYR A 330 12.17 -33.62 -16.34
C TYR A 330 10.91 -32.95 -15.80
N ARG A 331 9.75 -33.14 -16.46
CA ARG A 331 8.44 -32.69 -15.95
C ARG A 331 8.14 -33.23 -14.55
N THR A 332 8.36 -34.53 -14.35
CA THR A 332 8.15 -35.20 -13.05
C THR A 332 9.02 -34.58 -11.95
N TRP A 333 10.29 -34.32 -12.24
CA TRP A 333 11.22 -33.70 -11.29
C TRP A 333 10.86 -32.26 -10.96
N PHE A 334 10.56 -31.43 -11.96
CA PHE A 334 10.18 -30.04 -11.72
C PHE A 334 8.84 -29.90 -11.01
N LEU A 335 7.89 -30.81 -11.20
CA LEU A 335 6.67 -30.86 -10.38
C LEU A 335 6.99 -31.17 -8.90
N ALA A 336 7.88 -32.13 -8.62
CA ALA A 336 8.28 -32.43 -7.24
C ALA A 336 9.06 -31.28 -6.57
N MET A 337 9.83 -30.50 -7.35
CA MET A 337 10.45 -29.26 -6.86
C MET A 337 9.40 -28.17 -6.61
N ARG A 338 8.42 -28.02 -7.50
CA ARG A 338 7.29 -27.09 -7.36
C ARG A 338 6.49 -27.35 -6.08
N ASP A 339 6.17 -28.62 -5.80
CA ASP A 339 5.49 -29.03 -4.56
C ASP A 339 6.29 -28.68 -3.29
N TYR A 340 7.63 -28.58 -3.36
CA TYR A 340 8.48 -28.07 -2.28
C TYR A 340 8.44 -26.54 -2.21
N PHE A 341 8.54 -25.84 -3.35
CA PHE A 341 8.49 -24.39 -3.42
C PHE A 341 7.16 -23.81 -2.91
N ASP A 342 6.03 -24.47 -3.17
CA ASP A 342 4.70 -24.07 -2.66
C ASP A 342 4.61 -24.05 -1.12
N GLN A 343 5.51 -24.76 -0.42
CA GLN A 343 5.59 -24.76 1.05
C GLN A 343 6.36 -23.55 1.60
N HIS A 344 6.89 -22.70 0.72
CA HIS A 344 7.78 -21.59 1.03
C HIS A 344 7.31 -20.25 0.39
N PRO A 345 6.12 -19.73 0.75
CA PRO A 345 5.63 -18.44 0.27
C PRO A 345 6.51 -17.26 0.72
N GLU A 346 7.34 -17.42 1.75
CA GLU A 346 8.30 -16.39 2.15
C GLU A 346 9.47 -16.20 1.16
N LYS A 347 9.51 -16.99 0.08
CA LYS A 347 10.56 -16.98 -0.97
C LYS A 347 9.93 -16.81 -2.36
N LEU A 348 10.70 -16.24 -3.27
CA LEU A 348 10.39 -16.27 -4.71
C LEU A 348 11.37 -17.20 -5.42
N PHE A 349 10.87 -18.24 -6.09
CA PHE A 349 11.69 -19.16 -6.87
C PHE A 349 11.65 -18.80 -8.36
N ILE A 350 12.83 -18.78 -8.97
CA ILE A 350 13.02 -18.49 -10.40
C ILE A 350 13.82 -19.62 -11.07
N PRO A 351 13.21 -20.80 -11.30
CA PRO A 351 13.76 -21.78 -12.24
C PRO A 351 13.89 -21.16 -13.64
N CYS A 352 15.07 -21.26 -14.24
CA CYS A 352 15.28 -20.85 -15.63
C CYS A 352 15.23 -22.04 -16.59
N THR A 353 14.81 -21.81 -17.83
CA THR A 353 14.92 -22.83 -18.89
C THR A 353 16.39 -23.13 -19.21
N THR A 354 16.66 -24.32 -19.76
CA THR A 354 18.02 -24.77 -20.07
C THR A 354 18.63 -23.94 -21.23
N PRO A 355 19.94 -23.67 -21.28
CA PRO A 355 20.54 -23.04 -22.46
C PRO A 355 20.48 -23.98 -23.69
N PRO A 356 20.30 -23.47 -24.92
CA PRO A 356 20.20 -24.31 -26.11
C PRO A 356 21.56 -24.86 -26.56
N LEU A 357 21.55 -26.02 -27.20
CA LEU A 357 22.75 -26.63 -27.75
C LEU A 357 23.18 -25.99 -29.08
N HIS A 358 24.49 -25.94 -29.29
CA HIS A 358 25.13 -25.63 -30.56
C HIS A 358 24.70 -26.63 -31.64
N ARG A 359 24.57 -26.16 -32.88
CA ARG A 359 24.09 -26.98 -34.01
C ARG A 359 24.97 -28.18 -34.38
N MET A 360 26.16 -28.29 -33.81
CA MET A 360 27.07 -29.45 -33.96
C MET A 360 27.07 -30.40 -32.75
N GLU A 361 26.40 -30.04 -31.64
CA GLU A 361 26.24 -30.88 -30.45
C GLU A 361 24.89 -31.60 -30.38
N THR A 362 23.91 -31.16 -31.18
CA THR A 362 22.54 -31.67 -31.16
C THR A 362 22.05 -32.06 -32.56
N ASN A 363 20.84 -32.62 -32.60
CA ASN A 363 20.08 -32.90 -33.81
C ASN A 363 18.69 -32.24 -33.69
N ALA A 364 17.90 -32.26 -34.77
CA ALA A 364 16.59 -31.61 -34.79
C ALA A 364 15.62 -32.20 -33.75
N ASP A 365 15.59 -33.53 -33.59
CA ASP A 365 14.66 -34.21 -32.69
C ASP A 365 14.93 -33.84 -31.22
N ASP A 366 16.21 -33.78 -30.81
CA ASP A 366 16.62 -33.38 -29.46
C ASP A 366 16.39 -31.87 -29.21
N ALA A 367 16.68 -31.02 -30.21
CA ALA A 367 16.43 -29.58 -30.12
C ALA A 367 14.94 -29.26 -29.98
N ASP A 368 14.06 -29.97 -30.70
CA ASP A 368 12.60 -29.85 -30.59
C ASP A 368 12.09 -30.31 -29.21
N ARG A 369 12.72 -31.32 -28.60
CA ARG A 369 12.41 -31.71 -27.21
C ARG A 369 12.87 -30.66 -26.20
N ALA A 370 14.03 -30.04 -26.39
CA ALA A 370 14.49 -28.93 -25.56
C ALA A 370 13.57 -27.68 -25.68
N ARG A 371 13.05 -27.39 -26.88
CA ARG A 371 11.99 -26.39 -27.09
C ARG A 371 10.73 -26.72 -26.29
N ARG A 372 10.20 -27.92 -26.44
CA ARG A 372 9.00 -28.39 -25.71
C ARG A 372 9.20 -28.46 -24.19
N TRP A 373 10.43 -28.56 -23.72
CA TRP A 373 10.79 -28.43 -22.31
C TRP A 373 10.70 -26.97 -21.83
N SER A 374 11.34 -26.03 -22.55
CA SER A 374 11.26 -24.58 -22.29
C SER A 374 9.80 -24.07 -22.33
N GLU A 375 9.02 -24.49 -23.33
CA GLU A 375 7.60 -24.16 -23.47
C GLU A 375 6.74 -24.71 -22.33
N TYR A 376 7.01 -25.94 -21.86
CA TYR A 376 6.28 -26.50 -20.72
C TYR A 376 6.58 -25.71 -19.44
N LEU A 377 7.86 -25.44 -19.16
CA LEU A 377 8.28 -24.78 -17.93
C LEU A 377 7.75 -23.34 -17.85
N THR A 378 7.67 -22.63 -18.98
CA THR A 378 7.09 -21.27 -19.08
C THR A 378 5.56 -21.23 -19.17
N SER A 379 4.89 -22.38 -19.23
CA SER A 379 3.43 -22.44 -19.46
C SER A 379 2.59 -22.26 -18.21
N ASN A 380 1.33 -21.87 -18.42
CA ASN A 380 0.29 -21.94 -17.39
C ASN A 380 0.04 -23.36 -16.84
N GLU A 381 0.44 -24.43 -17.55
CA GLU A 381 0.33 -25.80 -17.03
C GLU A 381 1.28 -26.03 -15.85
N TYR A 382 2.45 -25.41 -15.88
CA TYR A 382 3.42 -25.45 -14.80
C TYR A 382 3.19 -24.35 -13.74
N LEU A 383 2.80 -23.13 -14.15
CA LEU A 383 2.79 -21.95 -13.28
C LEU A 383 1.43 -21.61 -12.63
N ALA A 384 0.29 -22.06 -13.18
CA ALA A 384 -1.01 -21.61 -12.68
C ALA A 384 -1.33 -22.15 -11.28
N GLY A 385 -1.52 -21.25 -10.32
CA GLY A 385 -1.78 -21.58 -8.91
C GLY A 385 -0.54 -21.50 -8.00
N HIS A 386 0.63 -21.16 -8.56
CA HIS A 386 1.91 -21.16 -7.86
C HIS A 386 2.50 -19.73 -7.81
N PRO A 387 1.96 -18.83 -6.98
CA PRO A 387 2.26 -17.39 -7.05
C PRO A 387 3.71 -17.04 -6.72
N ASN A 388 4.41 -17.92 -6.00
CA ASN A 388 5.80 -17.73 -5.57
C ASN A 388 6.83 -18.35 -6.54
N ILE A 389 6.40 -18.71 -7.75
CA ILE A 389 7.22 -19.34 -8.78
C ILE A 389 7.02 -18.62 -10.11
N VAL A 390 8.11 -18.11 -10.69
CA VAL A 390 8.13 -17.56 -12.06
C VAL A 390 9.30 -18.17 -12.83
N VAL A 391 9.27 -18.13 -14.17
CA VAL A 391 10.29 -18.77 -15.01
C VAL A 391 10.92 -17.78 -15.97
N TYR A 392 12.25 -17.75 -16.01
CA TYR A 392 13.02 -16.97 -16.97
C TYR A 392 13.50 -17.84 -18.15
N ASP A 393 13.21 -17.43 -19.39
CA ASP A 393 13.36 -18.29 -20.57
C ASP A 393 14.67 -18.06 -21.34
N ILE A 394 15.79 -18.50 -20.73
CA ILE A 394 17.13 -18.50 -21.34
C ILE A 394 17.13 -19.20 -22.71
N PHE A 395 16.40 -20.31 -22.84
CA PHE A 395 16.32 -21.08 -24.08
C PHE A 395 15.80 -20.23 -25.24
N ASN A 396 14.69 -19.51 -25.07
CA ASN A 396 14.13 -18.67 -26.14
C ASN A 396 14.96 -17.40 -26.43
N MET A 397 15.64 -16.85 -25.42
CA MET A 397 16.59 -15.75 -25.62
C MET A 397 17.76 -16.14 -26.54
N LEU A 398 18.33 -17.34 -26.34
CA LEU A 398 19.54 -17.78 -27.04
C LEU A 398 19.28 -18.63 -28.29
N ALA A 399 18.14 -19.31 -28.40
CA ALA A 399 17.86 -20.25 -29.48
C ALA A 399 17.30 -19.56 -30.73
N ARG A 400 17.56 -20.16 -31.89
CA ARG A 400 16.82 -19.84 -33.11
C ARG A 400 15.36 -20.22 -32.91
N ALA A 401 14.46 -19.36 -33.40
CA ALA A 401 13.03 -19.66 -33.41
C ALA A 401 12.73 -20.98 -34.14
N ASP A 402 11.61 -21.62 -33.80
CA ASP A 402 11.09 -22.73 -34.58
C ASP A 402 10.52 -22.22 -35.91
N ASP A 403 11.39 -22.18 -36.91
CA ASP A 403 11.09 -21.80 -38.29
C ASP A 403 11.11 -23.01 -39.25
N GLY A 404 11.11 -24.24 -38.70
CA GLY A 404 11.22 -25.49 -39.46
C GLY A 404 12.54 -25.66 -40.23
N SER A 405 13.58 -24.86 -39.95
CA SER A 405 14.90 -25.04 -40.54
C SER A 405 15.70 -26.14 -39.84
N ALA A 406 16.75 -26.64 -40.50
CA ALA A 406 17.66 -27.64 -39.94
C ALA A 406 18.48 -27.16 -38.72
N THR A 407 18.33 -25.91 -38.30
CA THR A 407 18.93 -25.37 -37.05
C THR A 407 17.89 -24.64 -36.19
N ALA A 408 16.60 -24.90 -36.39
CA ALA A 408 15.55 -24.48 -35.47
C ALA A 408 15.85 -25.02 -34.07
N ASN A 409 15.47 -24.28 -33.02
CA ASN A 409 15.62 -24.69 -31.61
C ASN A 409 17.07 -24.92 -31.13
N MET A 410 18.08 -24.63 -31.95
CA MET A 410 19.51 -24.66 -31.60
C MET A 410 20.01 -23.26 -31.26
N LEU A 411 21.19 -23.14 -30.61
CA LEU A 411 21.85 -21.86 -30.34
C LEU A 411 21.94 -21.00 -31.61
N ARG A 412 21.56 -19.73 -31.53
CA ARG A 412 21.64 -18.80 -32.69
C ARG A 412 23.06 -18.69 -33.19
N TYR A 413 23.22 -18.70 -34.50
CA TYR A 413 24.53 -18.64 -35.17
C TYR A 413 25.35 -17.42 -34.72
N GLU A 414 24.71 -16.26 -34.59
CA GLU A 414 25.31 -15.02 -34.09
C GLU A 414 25.73 -15.05 -32.62
N TYR A 415 25.26 -16.03 -31.83
CA TYR A 415 25.61 -16.23 -30.42
C TYR A 415 26.60 -17.38 -30.19
N GLU A 416 27.00 -18.12 -31.23
CA GLU A 416 28.04 -19.14 -31.12
C GLU A 416 29.43 -18.49 -30.90
N GLN A 417 30.27 -19.05 -30.03
CA GLN A 417 31.68 -18.62 -29.91
C GLN A 417 32.53 -19.00 -31.12
N THR A 418 32.14 -20.08 -31.79
CA THR A 418 32.85 -20.67 -32.93
C THR A 418 31.85 -21.34 -33.88
N HIS A 419 32.16 -21.29 -35.18
CA HIS A 419 31.38 -22.00 -36.20
C HIS A 419 32.11 -23.26 -36.71
N GLU A 420 33.28 -23.58 -36.17
CA GLU A 420 34.18 -24.64 -36.65
C GLU A 420 34.08 -25.94 -35.84
N TRP A 421 33.65 -25.84 -34.57
CA TRP A 421 33.51 -26.98 -33.66
C TRP A 421 32.34 -26.76 -32.69
N ALA A 422 32.00 -27.81 -31.96
CA ALA A 422 30.91 -27.91 -31.00
C ALA A 422 31.22 -27.14 -29.71
N GLU A 423 30.55 -26.00 -29.50
CA GLU A 423 30.62 -25.21 -28.27
C GLU A 423 29.28 -24.52 -28.00
N SER A 424 28.56 -24.99 -26.97
CA SER A 424 27.23 -24.49 -26.59
C SER A 424 27.27 -23.32 -25.61
N HIS A 425 28.43 -22.93 -25.08
CA HIS A 425 28.54 -21.65 -24.38
C HIS A 425 28.29 -20.50 -25.36
N PRO A 426 27.36 -19.57 -25.06
CA PRO A 426 27.17 -18.38 -25.89
C PRO A 426 28.40 -17.46 -25.84
N ASN A 427 28.54 -16.66 -26.89
CA ASN A 427 29.53 -15.59 -26.99
C ASN A 427 29.08 -14.31 -26.26
N LEU A 428 29.96 -13.30 -26.23
CA LEU A 428 29.70 -11.98 -25.66
C LEU A 428 28.35 -11.37 -26.06
N ALA A 429 27.93 -11.48 -27.32
CA ALA A 429 26.64 -10.92 -27.77
C ALA A 429 25.43 -11.71 -27.25
N GLY A 430 25.55 -13.03 -27.09
CA GLY A 430 24.53 -13.86 -26.43
C GLY A 430 24.47 -13.58 -24.93
N ASN A 431 25.63 -13.44 -24.28
CA ASN A 431 25.71 -13.07 -22.87
C ASN A 431 25.13 -11.67 -22.58
N GLN A 432 25.41 -10.69 -23.44
CA GLN A 432 24.87 -9.33 -23.37
C GLN A 432 23.38 -9.23 -23.75
N ALA A 433 22.83 -10.21 -24.47
CA ALA A 433 21.39 -10.31 -24.65
C ALA A 433 20.69 -10.85 -23.39
N VAL A 434 21.27 -11.86 -22.73
CA VAL A 434 20.64 -12.53 -21.58
C VAL A 434 20.84 -11.78 -20.27
N GLY A 435 22.04 -11.29 -19.97
CA GLY A 435 22.40 -10.74 -18.66
C GLY A 435 21.49 -9.59 -18.20
N PRO A 436 21.38 -8.48 -18.96
CA PRO A 436 20.58 -7.35 -18.55
C PRO A 436 19.08 -7.66 -18.50
N ASP A 437 18.58 -8.45 -19.45
CA ASP A 437 17.16 -8.86 -19.50
C ASP A 437 16.78 -9.71 -18.29
N MET A 438 17.65 -10.68 -17.94
CA MET A 438 17.52 -11.53 -16.75
C MET A 438 17.54 -10.72 -15.46
N ALA A 439 18.46 -9.75 -15.34
CA ALA A 439 18.55 -8.87 -14.18
C ALA A 439 17.27 -8.03 -13.98
N ASN A 440 16.72 -7.45 -15.06
CA ASN A 440 15.44 -6.73 -14.99
C ASN A 440 14.31 -7.67 -14.59
N PHE A 441 14.16 -8.83 -15.23
CA PHE A 441 13.13 -9.82 -14.92
C PHE A 441 13.15 -10.23 -13.44
N ILE A 442 14.33 -10.54 -12.88
CA ILE A 442 14.46 -10.95 -11.47
C ILE A 442 14.03 -9.82 -10.54
N CYS A 443 14.49 -8.59 -10.77
CA CYS A 443 14.16 -7.44 -9.94
C CYS A 443 12.67 -7.05 -10.04
N GLU A 444 12.07 -7.12 -11.24
CA GLU A 444 10.65 -6.85 -11.46
C GLU A 444 9.78 -7.91 -10.76
N ALA A 445 10.14 -9.19 -10.87
CA ALA A 445 9.45 -10.28 -10.18
C ALA A 445 9.55 -10.13 -8.65
N ALA A 446 10.73 -9.80 -8.13
CA ALA A 446 10.97 -9.61 -6.70
C ALA A 446 10.28 -8.37 -6.08
N VAL A 447 9.97 -7.36 -6.89
CA VAL A 447 9.12 -6.21 -6.49
C VAL A 447 7.64 -6.52 -6.62
N SER A 448 7.25 -7.29 -7.63
CA SER A 448 5.85 -7.61 -7.89
C SER A 448 5.31 -8.71 -6.99
N TYR A 449 6.19 -9.59 -6.48
CA TYR A 449 5.82 -10.64 -5.56
C TYR A 449 5.60 -10.10 -4.14
N THR A 450 4.43 -10.37 -3.59
CA THR A 450 4.09 -10.19 -2.17
C THR A 450 3.71 -11.58 -1.64
N PRO A 451 4.39 -12.09 -0.60
CA PRO A 451 4.12 -13.39 0.03
C PRO A 451 2.65 -13.66 0.39
#